data_AF-A0A328SPD2-F1
#
_entry.id   AF-A0A328SPD2-F1
#
_cell.length_a   1.000
_cell.length_b   1.000
_cell.length_c   1.000
_cell.angle_alpha   90.00
_cell.angle_beta   90.00
_cell.angle_gamma   90.00
#
_symmetry.space_group_name_H-M   'P 1'
#
loop_
_entity.id
_entity.type
_entity.pdbx_description
1 polymer ?
#
loop_
_entity_poly.entity_id
_entity_poly.type
_entity_poly.pdbx_seq_one_letter_code
_entity_poly.pdbx_strand_id
1 'polypeptide(L)'
;MINEDTLKFFIKDFEELIEKEKRNNKALRGRIIDINDNIIKVSLYKPSKISPNTTVEINKIQGTILKNNNKNLEIELNKKSSFYKNQEMKINNLQNDIIILKLENLLTSIKDDKLNHQNVEVLEALIDSYYNGYNDKTNKVTSLNERQQMALDRSISANKFHIIKGPPGTGKTHSIVEIIKYFYRNNYRILI
;
A
#
# COMPACT_ATOMS: atom_id res chain seq x y z
N MET A 1 -22.14 -14.65 -7.61
CA MET A 1 -21.49 -15.10 -8.86
C MET A 1 -21.29 -13.86 -9.70
N ILE A 2 -20.05 -13.40 -9.76
CA ILE A 2 -19.64 -12.21 -10.50
C ILE A 2 -20.06 -12.34 -11.97
N ASN A 3 -20.67 -11.30 -12.52
CA ASN A 3 -20.89 -11.21 -13.97
C ASN A 3 -19.54 -11.35 -14.73
N GLU A 4 -19.46 -12.29 -15.67
CA GLU A 4 -18.22 -12.57 -16.40
C GLU A 4 -17.64 -11.35 -17.13
N ASP A 5 -18.50 -10.50 -17.70
CA ASP A 5 -18.06 -9.31 -18.43
C ASP A 5 -17.50 -8.26 -17.47
N THR A 6 -18.13 -8.10 -16.31
CA THR A 6 -17.62 -7.26 -15.22
C THR A 6 -16.26 -7.75 -14.74
N LEU A 7 -16.10 -9.06 -14.56
CA LEU A 7 -14.83 -9.66 -14.14
C LEU A 7 -13.73 -9.47 -15.20
N LYS A 8 -14.05 -9.69 -16.48
CA LYS A 8 -13.12 -9.48 -17.60
C LYS A 8 -12.66 -8.02 -17.67
N PHE A 9 -13.58 -7.07 -17.51
CA PHE A 9 -13.25 -5.64 -17.49
C PHE A 9 -12.33 -5.29 -16.31
N PHE A 10 -12.67 -5.75 -15.10
CA PHE A 10 -11.85 -5.54 -13.92
C PHE A 10 -10.43 -6.12 -14.07
N ILE A 11 -10.31 -7.35 -14.59
CA ILE A 11 -9.01 -8.00 -14.84
C ILE A 11 -8.16 -7.15 -15.78
N LYS A 12 -8.74 -6.64 -16.87
CA LYS A 12 -8.04 -5.79 -17.83
C LYS A 12 -7.54 -4.48 -17.19
N ASP A 13 -8.41 -3.78 -16.46
CA ASP A 13 -8.04 -2.55 -15.75
C ASP A 13 -6.93 -2.82 -14.73
N PHE A 14 -6.98 -3.97 -14.06
CA PHE A 14 -5.98 -4.36 -13.07
C PHE A 14 -4.61 -4.69 -13.72
N GLU A 15 -4.60 -5.32 -14.90
CA GLU A 15 -3.39 -5.52 -15.69
C GLU A 15 -2.77 -4.18 -16.12
N GLU A 16 -3.59 -3.24 -16.60
CA GLU A 16 -3.13 -1.91 -17.01
C GLU A 16 -2.50 -1.14 -15.83
N LEU A 17 -3.07 -1.29 -14.63
CA LEU A 17 -2.50 -0.75 -13.39
C LEU A 17 -1.13 -1.36 -13.09
N ILE A 18 -0.99 -2.67 -13.12
CA ILE A 18 0.28 -3.37 -12.85
C ILE A 18 1.36 -2.92 -13.86
N GLU A 19 1.02 -2.85 -15.14
CA GLU A 19 1.95 -2.41 -16.18
C GLU A 19 2.33 -0.94 -16.03
N LYS A 20 1.40 -0.08 -15.57
CA LYS A 20 1.71 1.31 -15.22
C LYS A 20 2.68 1.38 -14.04
N GLU A 21 2.49 0.57 -13.00
CA GLU A 21 3.40 0.51 -11.85
C GLU A 21 4.81 0.02 -12.25
N LYS A 22 4.91 -1.02 -13.10
CA LYS A 22 6.20 -1.47 -13.66
C LYS A 22 6.91 -0.38 -14.46
N ARG A 23 6.17 0.35 -15.32
CA ARG A 23 6.74 1.46 -16.10
C ARG A 23 7.24 2.60 -15.20
N ASN A 24 6.56 2.83 -14.09
CA ASN A 24 6.94 3.85 -13.11
C ASN A 24 8.10 3.39 -12.22
N ASN A 25 8.25 2.09 -11.97
CA ASN A 25 9.32 1.51 -11.15
C ASN A 25 10.63 1.27 -11.91
N LYS A 26 11.00 2.17 -12.82
CA LYS A 26 12.27 2.07 -13.52
C LYS A 26 13.42 2.43 -12.58
N ALA A 27 14.47 1.63 -12.64
CA ALA A 27 15.67 1.90 -11.87
C ALA A 27 16.25 3.29 -12.17
N LEU A 28 16.62 3.99 -11.11
CA LEU A 28 17.27 5.28 -11.20
C LEU A 28 18.74 5.08 -11.54
N ARG A 29 19.33 6.07 -12.23
CA ARG A 29 20.76 6.09 -12.52
C ARG A 29 21.37 7.39 -12.00
N GLY A 30 22.57 7.29 -11.49
CA GLY A 30 23.30 8.42 -10.96
C GLY A 30 24.74 8.06 -10.64
N ARG A 31 25.43 9.01 -10.02
CA ARG A 31 26.82 8.90 -9.59
C ARG A 31 26.96 9.24 -8.11
N ILE A 32 27.88 8.57 -7.44
CA ILE A 32 28.21 8.90 -6.05
C ILE A 32 28.98 10.22 -6.02
N ILE A 33 28.51 11.18 -5.24
CA ILE A 33 29.17 12.46 -5.03
C ILE A 33 29.92 12.52 -3.69
N ASP A 34 29.49 11.73 -2.72
CA ASP A 34 30.04 11.74 -1.37
C ASP A 34 29.75 10.40 -0.67
N ILE A 35 30.64 10.00 0.25
CA ILE A 35 30.52 8.77 1.05
C ILE A 35 30.96 9.10 2.47
N ASN A 36 30.10 8.82 3.44
CA ASN A 36 30.39 8.95 4.86
C ASN A 36 29.90 7.69 5.59
N ASP A 37 30.83 6.81 5.97
CA ASP A 37 30.55 5.48 6.52
C ASP A 37 29.57 4.66 5.65
N ASN A 38 28.34 4.48 6.13
CA ASN A 38 27.28 3.74 5.44
C ASN A 38 26.36 4.65 4.63
N ILE A 39 26.55 5.97 4.70
CA ILE A 39 25.71 6.94 4.01
C ILE A 39 26.40 7.34 2.72
N ILE A 40 25.71 7.16 1.60
CA ILE A 40 26.14 7.65 0.30
C ILE A 40 25.24 8.79 -0.15
N LYS A 41 25.85 9.81 -0.77
CA LYS A 41 25.13 10.84 -1.50
C LYS A 41 25.24 10.56 -2.98
N VAL A 42 24.11 10.51 -3.66
CA VAL A 42 24.04 10.17 -5.08
C VAL A 42 23.41 11.34 -5.84
N SER A 43 24.08 11.78 -6.91
CA SER A 43 23.51 12.72 -7.86
C SER A 43 22.90 11.94 -9.03
N LEU A 44 21.59 12.06 -9.20
CA LEU A 44 20.81 11.38 -10.23
C LEU A 44 20.91 12.08 -11.58
N TYR A 45 20.90 11.29 -12.65
CA TYR A 45 20.85 11.79 -14.02
C TYR A 45 19.47 12.34 -14.40
N LYS A 46 18.42 11.79 -13.78
CA LYS A 46 17.04 12.26 -13.93
C LYS A 46 16.43 12.54 -12.56
N PRO A 47 15.54 13.54 -12.45
CA PRO A 47 14.78 13.79 -11.23
C PRO A 47 14.02 12.53 -10.77
N SER A 48 13.91 12.33 -9.47
CA SER A 48 13.16 11.23 -8.87
C SER A 48 12.18 11.74 -7.83
N LYS A 49 11.00 11.13 -7.80
CA LYS A 49 9.97 11.35 -6.77
C LYS A 49 9.98 10.28 -5.67
N ILE A 50 11.02 9.45 -5.61
CA ILE A 50 11.13 8.41 -4.57
C ILE A 50 11.07 9.06 -3.19
N SER A 51 10.19 8.55 -2.32
CA SER A 51 9.97 9.14 -1.01
C SER A 51 11.10 8.78 -0.04
N PRO A 52 11.38 9.62 0.96
CA PRO A 52 12.16 9.19 2.12
C PRO A 52 11.58 7.92 2.76
N ASN A 53 12.43 7.17 3.46
CA ASN A 53 12.15 5.86 4.06
C ASN A 53 11.85 4.73 3.05
N THR A 54 12.04 4.97 1.74
CA THR A 54 11.90 3.91 0.74
C THR A 54 13.09 2.97 0.78
N THR A 55 12.84 1.66 0.77
CA THR A 55 13.90 0.63 0.66
C THR A 55 14.35 0.47 -0.78
N VAL A 56 15.66 0.56 -1.01
CA VAL A 56 16.30 0.47 -2.33
C VAL A 56 17.41 -0.56 -2.36
N GLU A 57 17.81 -0.98 -3.56
CA GLU A 57 18.99 -1.80 -3.80
C GLU A 57 19.96 -1.10 -4.75
N ILE A 58 21.24 -1.16 -4.39
CA ILE A 58 22.34 -0.59 -5.15
C ILE A 58 23.45 -1.64 -5.19
N ASN A 59 23.75 -2.19 -6.36
CA ASN A 59 24.76 -3.25 -6.54
C ASN A 59 24.63 -4.40 -5.51
N LYS A 60 23.41 -4.92 -5.29
CA LYS A 60 23.09 -5.99 -4.31
C LYS A 60 23.31 -5.60 -2.84
N ILE A 61 23.39 -4.31 -2.56
CA ILE A 61 23.41 -3.75 -1.20
C ILE A 61 22.08 -3.03 -0.99
N GLN A 62 21.36 -3.39 0.06
CA GLN A 62 20.12 -2.70 0.39
C GLN A 62 20.42 -1.43 1.17
N GLY A 63 19.54 -0.45 1.03
CA GLY A 63 19.60 0.76 1.82
C GLY A 63 18.25 1.45 1.89
N THR A 64 18.20 2.50 2.70
CA THR A 64 17.00 3.31 2.92
C THR A 64 17.28 4.73 2.44
N ILE A 65 16.36 5.30 1.66
CA ILE A 65 16.43 6.71 1.29
C ILE A 65 16.20 7.57 2.53
N LEU A 66 17.21 8.29 3.00
CA LEU A 66 17.07 9.24 4.09
C LEU A 66 16.45 10.56 3.59
N LYS A 67 16.93 11.04 2.44
CA LYS A 67 16.48 12.30 1.83
C LYS A 67 16.46 12.21 0.32
N ASN A 68 15.53 12.94 -0.28
CA ASN A 68 15.46 13.14 -1.71
C ASN A 68 15.22 14.63 -2.03
N ASN A 69 16.25 15.29 -2.55
CA ASN A 69 16.20 16.66 -3.05
C ASN A 69 16.05 16.67 -4.58
N ASN A 70 15.13 15.85 -5.09
CA ASN A 70 14.78 15.64 -6.50
C ASN A 70 15.88 15.01 -7.37
N LYS A 71 17.07 15.63 -7.44
CA LYS A 71 18.25 15.12 -8.17
C LYS A 71 19.35 14.59 -7.25
N ASN A 72 19.24 14.78 -5.94
CA ASN A 72 20.24 14.29 -5.00
C ASN A 72 19.56 13.40 -3.95
N LEU A 73 20.06 12.18 -3.79
CA LEU A 73 19.61 11.24 -2.78
C LEU A 73 20.67 11.10 -1.70
N GLU A 74 20.22 10.99 -0.46
CA GLU A 74 21.02 10.55 0.68
C GLU A 74 20.49 9.16 1.06
N ILE A 75 21.37 8.15 1.03
CA ILE A 75 20.98 6.74 1.16
C ILE A 75 21.84 6.11 2.25
N GLU A 76 21.19 5.54 3.26
CA GLU A 76 21.84 4.75 4.29
C GLU A 76 21.87 3.28 3.87
N LEU A 77 23.06 2.73 3.70
CA LEU A 77 23.25 1.33 3.35
C LEU A 77 23.19 0.44 4.59
N ASN A 78 22.62 -0.76 4.44
CA ASN A 78 22.51 -1.73 5.53
C ASN A 78 23.85 -2.37 5.94
N LYS A 79 24.90 -2.19 5.14
CA LYS A 79 26.27 -2.65 5.41
C LYS A 79 27.27 -1.71 4.74
N LYS A 80 28.50 -1.70 5.27
CA LYS A 80 29.62 -0.99 4.64
C LYS A 80 29.79 -1.47 3.19
N SER A 81 29.94 -0.52 2.30
CA SER A 81 30.16 -0.78 0.88
C SER A 81 31.59 -0.40 0.49
N SER A 82 32.13 -1.03 -0.54
CA SER A 82 33.40 -0.67 -1.17
C SER A 82 33.21 0.38 -2.27
N PHE A 83 32.16 1.19 -2.17
CA PHE A 83 31.87 2.20 -3.18
C PHE A 83 32.91 3.32 -3.15
N TYR A 84 33.08 4.01 -4.29
CA TYR A 84 34.00 5.13 -4.41
C TYR A 84 33.35 6.34 -5.08
N LYS A 85 33.92 7.52 -4.84
CA LYS A 85 33.44 8.78 -5.42
C LYS A 85 33.46 8.74 -6.95
N ASN A 86 32.44 9.31 -7.58
CA ASN A 86 32.18 9.29 -9.02
C ASN A 86 31.81 7.92 -9.61
N GLN A 87 31.67 6.88 -8.79
CA GLN A 87 31.16 5.60 -9.27
C GLN A 87 29.72 5.76 -9.79
N GLU A 88 29.47 5.28 -11.01
CA GLU A 88 28.12 5.18 -11.55
C GLU A 88 27.34 4.04 -10.88
N MET A 89 26.04 4.24 -10.69
CA MET A 89 25.19 3.24 -10.08
C MET A 89 23.78 3.23 -10.62
N LYS A 90 23.18 2.06 -10.49
CA LYS A 90 21.77 1.79 -10.71
C LYS A 90 21.11 1.57 -9.34
N ILE A 91 20.02 2.28 -9.08
CA ILE A 91 19.26 2.20 -7.84
C ILE A 91 17.89 1.58 -8.17
N ASN A 92 17.63 0.39 -7.65
CA ASN A 92 16.34 -0.28 -7.80
C ASN A 92 15.46 0.02 -6.59
N ASN A 93 14.17 0.31 -6.79
CA ASN A 93 13.22 0.50 -5.70
C ASN A 93 12.58 -0.84 -5.36
N LEU A 94 13.20 -1.54 -4.41
CA LEU A 94 12.77 -2.85 -3.93
C LEU A 94 11.37 -2.81 -3.31
N GLN A 95 11.02 -1.72 -2.64
CA GLN A 95 9.71 -1.59 -2.04
C GLN A 95 8.60 -1.64 -3.10
N ASN A 96 8.77 -0.94 -4.22
CA ASN A 96 7.83 -1.02 -5.34
C ASN A 96 7.90 -2.37 -6.05
N ASP A 97 9.07 -3.02 -6.15
CA ASP A 97 9.15 -4.38 -6.73
C ASP A 97 8.31 -5.37 -5.92
N ILE A 98 8.33 -5.28 -4.59
CA ILE A 98 7.50 -6.10 -3.70
C ILE A 98 6.00 -5.78 -3.90
N ILE A 99 5.64 -4.49 -4.06
CA ILE A 99 4.25 -4.10 -4.33
C ILE A 99 3.79 -4.70 -5.65
N ILE A 100 4.56 -4.55 -6.73
CA ILE A 100 4.22 -5.10 -8.06
C ILE A 100 4.04 -6.62 -7.97
N LEU A 101 4.97 -7.33 -7.33
CA LEU A 101 4.87 -8.78 -7.15
C LEU A 101 3.58 -9.19 -6.39
N LYS A 102 3.19 -8.44 -5.36
CA LYS A 102 1.94 -8.69 -4.62
C LYS A 102 0.71 -8.49 -5.51
N LEU A 103 0.70 -7.47 -6.36
CA LEU A 103 -0.41 -7.22 -7.29
C LEU A 103 -0.49 -8.33 -8.35
N GLU A 104 0.64 -8.78 -8.90
CA GLU A 104 0.69 -9.89 -9.86
C GLU A 104 0.20 -11.20 -9.26
N ASN A 105 0.61 -11.50 -8.02
CA ASN A 105 0.14 -12.68 -7.29
C ASN A 105 -1.36 -12.62 -7.02
N LEU A 106 -1.90 -11.44 -6.66
CA LEU A 106 -3.33 -11.25 -6.47
C LEU A 106 -4.09 -11.45 -7.78
N LEU A 107 -3.63 -10.86 -8.88
CA LEU A 107 -4.24 -11.02 -10.21
C LEU A 107 -4.24 -12.49 -10.65
N THR A 108 -3.12 -13.19 -10.45
CA THR A 108 -3.02 -14.63 -10.74
C THR A 108 -4.02 -15.43 -9.91
N SER A 109 -4.16 -15.08 -8.62
CA SER A 109 -5.12 -15.75 -7.74
C SER A 109 -6.57 -15.52 -8.16
N ILE A 110 -6.89 -14.36 -8.74
CA ILE A 110 -8.22 -14.05 -9.28
C ILE A 110 -8.47 -14.86 -10.57
N LYS A 111 -7.51 -14.87 -11.49
CA LYS A 111 -7.63 -15.59 -12.78
C LYS A 111 -7.73 -17.10 -12.62
N ASP A 112 -6.99 -17.66 -11.66
CA ASP A 112 -6.92 -19.09 -11.42
C ASP A 112 -8.00 -19.59 -10.44
N ASP A 113 -8.94 -18.74 -10.02
CA ASP A 113 -9.98 -19.04 -9.04
C ASP A 113 -9.41 -19.62 -7.70
N LYS A 114 -8.30 -19.05 -7.24
CA LYS A 114 -7.58 -19.47 -6.02
C LYS A 114 -7.97 -18.63 -4.79
N LEU A 115 -8.91 -17.71 -4.93
CA LEU A 115 -9.41 -16.93 -3.81
C LEU A 115 -10.26 -17.82 -2.89
N ASN A 116 -10.15 -17.61 -1.58
CA ASN A 116 -11.09 -18.22 -0.65
C ASN A 116 -12.50 -17.59 -0.80
N HIS A 117 -13.53 -18.29 -0.32
CA HIS A 117 -14.92 -17.84 -0.42
C HIS A 117 -15.15 -16.40 0.10
N GLN A 118 -14.55 -16.04 1.24
CA GLN A 118 -14.71 -14.70 1.82
C GLN A 118 -14.13 -13.61 0.91
N ASN A 119 -12.97 -13.87 0.30
CA ASN A 119 -12.33 -12.95 -0.62
C ASN A 119 -13.11 -12.84 -1.94
N VAL A 120 -13.70 -13.94 -2.43
CA VAL A 120 -14.60 -13.91 -3.59
C VAL A 120 -15.78 -13.00 -3.30
N GLU A 121 -16.47 -13.17 -2.17
CA GLU A 121 -17.62 -12.34 -1.79
C GLU A 121 -17.27 -10.85 -1.68
N VAL A 122 -16.09 -10.52 -1.13
CA VAL A 122 -15.60 -9.13 -1.09
C VAL A 122 -15.32 -8.61 -2.48
N LEU A 123 -14.68 -9.41 -3.35
CA LEU A 123 -14.43 -9.03 -4.74
C LEU A 123 -15.76 -8.78 -5.48
N GLU A 124 -16.74 -9.69 -5.37
CA GLU A 124 -18.07 -9.50 -5.96
C GLU A 124 -18.69 -8.18 -5.50
N ALA A 125 -18.54 -7.84 -4.21
CA ALA A 125 -19.09 -6.61 -3.65
C ALA A 125 -18.34 -5.33 -4.04
N LEU A 126 -17.10 -5.43 -4.50
CA LEU A 126 -16.33 -4.28 -4.98
C LEU A 126 -16.56 -4.00 -6.46
N ILE A 127 -16.76 -5.04 -7.28
CA ILE A 127 -16.78 -4.89 -8.75
C ILE A 127 -18.16 -5.06 -9.36
N ASP A 128 -19.08 -5.74 -8.66
CA ASP A 128 -20.44 -5.96 -9.12
C ASP A 128 -21.46 -5.27 -8.21
N SER A 129 -22.73 -5.30 -8.60
CA SER A 129 -23.86 -4.70 -7.88
C SER A 129 -24.32 -5.53 -6.67
N TYR A 130 -23.38 -6.10 -5.91
CA TYR A 130 -23.73 -6.88 -4.71
C TYR A 130 -24.27 -5.98 -3.61
N TYR A 131 -25.41 -6.35 -3.05
CA TYR A 131 -25.99 -5.66 -1.92
C TYR A 131 -25.20 -5.98 -0.64
N ASN A 132 -24.38 -5.03 -0.19
CA ASN A 132 -23.75 -5.11 1.12
C ASN A 132 -24.78 -4.82 2.22
N GLY A 133 -25.36 -5.89 2.78
CA GLY A 133 -26.30 -5.80 3.89
C GLY A 133 -25.67 -5.28 5.18
N TYR A 134 -26.51 -4.68 6.02
CA TYR A 134 -26.17 -4.24 7.36
C TYR A 134 -27.10 -4.94 8.36
N ASN A 135 -26.56 -5.43 9.45
CA ASN A 135 -27.32 -6.01 10.55
C ASN A 135 -27.62 -4.96 11.63
N ASP A 136 -28.43 -5.29 12.63
CA ASP A 136 -28.82 -4.34 13.68
C ASP A 136 -27.79 -4.18 14.82
N LYS A 137 -26.50 -4.39 14.53
CA LYS A 137 -25.42 -4.24 15.52
C LYS A 137 -25.16 -2.77 15.81
N THR A 138 -25.19 -2.38 17.08
CA THR A 138 -24.86 -1.03 17.54
C THR A 138 -23.94 -1.09 18.75
N ASN A 139 -23.10 -0.07 18.94
CA ASN A 139 -22.24 0.04 20.11
C ASN A 139 -22.07 1.51 20.50
N LYS A 140 -22.76 1.95 21.55
CA LYS A 140 -22.71 3.34 21.99
C LYS A 140 -21.36 3.66 22.64
N VAL A 141 -20.66 4.65 22.11
CA VAL A 141 -19.40 5.16 22.67
C VAL A 141 -19.55 6.65 22.99
N THR A 142 -19.44 7.00 24.27
CA THR A 142 -19.68 8.36 24.76
C THR A 142 -18.68 9.40 24.25
N SER A 143 -17.46 8.98 23.89
CA SER A 143 -16.42 9.87 23.34
C SER A 143 -16.61 10.21 21.87
N LEU A 144 -17.53 9.55 21.16
CA LEU A 144 -17.78 9.78 19.74
C LEU A 144 -18.89 10.82 19.54
N ASN A 145 -18.70 11.71 18.57
CA ASN A 145 -19.81 12.52 18.07
C ASN A 145 -20.76 11.68 17.21
N GLU A 146 -21.92 12.23 16.84
CA GLU A 146 -22.95 11.53 16.08
C GLU A 146 -22.43 10.91 14.76
N ARG A 147 -21.62 11.64 14.00
CA ARG A 147 -21.09 11.15 12.71
C ARG A 147 -20.09 10.02 12.91
N GLN A 148 -19.26 10.11 13.94
CA GLN A 148 -18.30 9.07 14.29
C GLN A 148 -19.00 7.83 14.85
N GLN A 149 -20.06 8.02 15.64
CA GLN A 149 -20.92 6.96 16.15
C GLN A 149 -21.60 6.22 15.00
N MET A 150 -22.17 6.96 14.03
CA MET A 150 -22.74 6.37 12.81
C MET A 150 -21.69 5.58 12.01
N ALA A 151 -20.46 6.09 11.89
CA ALA A 151 -19.38 5.38 11.22
C ALA A 151 -19.01 4.08 11.96
N LEU A 152 -18.97 4.09 13.30
CA LEU A 152 -18.78 2.89 14.11
C LEU A 152 -19.91 1.88 13.87
N ASP A 153 -21.16 2.29 14.07
CA ASP A 153 -22.34 1.41 13.97
C ASP A 153 -22.43 0.79 12.57
N ARG A 154 -22.23 1.58 11.50
CA ARG A 154 -22.21 1.07 10.13
C ARG A 154 -21.04 0.12 9.86
N SER A 155 -19.86 0.36 10.45
CA SER A 155 -18.70 -0.52 10.26
C SER A 155 -18.89 -1.88 10.90
N ILE A 156 -19.49 -1.93 12.10
CA ILE A 156 -19.68 -3.18 12.85
C ILE A 156 -20.90 -3.97 12.38
N SER A 157 -21.85 -3.30 11.72
CA SER A 157 -23.06 -3.91 11.15
C SER A 157 -22.88 -4.41 9.72
N ALA A 158 -21.89 -3.90 8.98
CA ALA A 158 -21.65 -4.31 7.60
C ALA A 158 -21.31 -5.80 7.50
N ASN A 159 -21.95 -6.48 6.56
CA ASN A 159 -21.75 -7.92 6.34
C ASN A 159 -20.45 -8.24 5.59
N LYS A 160 -20.03 -7.38 4.64
CA LYS A 160 -18.81 -7.59 3.84
C LYS A 160 -17.78 -6.48 4.04
N PHE A 161 -18.12 -5.24 3.70
CA PHE A 161 -17.21 -4.10 3.89
C PHE A 161 -17.97 -2.81 4.16
N HIS A 162 -17.31 -1.79 4.73
CA HIS A 162 -17.91 -0.46 4.91
C HIS A 162 -16.88 0.61 4.58
N ILE A 163 -17.28 1.66 3.87
CA ILE A 163 -16.41 2.78 3.52
C ILE A 163 -16.71 3.96 4.43
N ILE A 164 -15.70 4.34 5.21
CA ILE A 164 -15.75 5.55 6.03
C ILE A 164 -15.01 6.67 5.30
N LYS A 165 -15.73 7.75 4.95
CA LYS A 165 -15.12 8.97 4.40
C LYS A 165 -14.94 10.01 5.50
N GLY A 166 -13.69 10.36 5.81
CA GLY A 166 -13.37 11.38 6.82
C GLY A 166 -12.53 12.53 6.26
N PRO A 167 -13.08 13.75 6.11
CA PRO A 167 -12.31 14.96 5.78
C PRO A 167 -11.16 15.25 6.77
N PRO A 168 -10.22 16.15 6.44
CA PRO A 168 -9.18 16.60 7.38
C PRO A 168 -9.79 17.11 8.70
N GLY A 169 -9.15 16.81 9.84
CA GLY A 169 -9.61 17.28 11.17
C GLY A 169 -10.82 16.56 11.78
N THR A 170 -11.45 15.58 11.10
CA THR A 170 -12.70 14.94 11.58
C THR A 170 -12.53 13.78 12.57
N GLY A 171 -11.31 13.55 13.06
CA GLY A 171 -11.05 12.49 14.04
C GLY A 171 -11.11 11.06 13.48
N LYS A 172 -10.78 10.85 12.19
CA LYS A 172 -10.70 9.51 11.56
C LYS A 172 -10.00 8.46 12.41
N THR A 173 -8.82 8.79 12.91
CA THR A 173 -8.01 7.89 13.76
C THR A 173 -8.79 7.49 15.01
N HIS A 174 -9.52 8.43 15.61
CA HIS A 174 -10.36 8.16 16.76
C HIS A 174 -11.50 7.19 16.42
N SER A 175 -12.21 7.38 15.29
CA SER A 175 -13.22 6.44 14.82
C SER A 175 -12.66 5.04 14.55
N ILE A 176 -11.52 4.94 13.87
CA ILE A 176 -10.87 3.66 13.55
C ILE A 176 -10.47 2.92 14.83
N VAL A 177 -9.92 3.62 15.82
CA VAL A 177 -9.56 3.03 17.11
C VAL A 177 -10.79 2.44 17.83
N GLU A 178 -11.93 3.13 17.82
CA GLU A 178 -13.15 2.60 18.44
C GLU A 178 -13.72 1.37 17.70
N ILE A 179 -13.61 1.34 16.37
CA ILE A 179 -13.98 0.15 15.56
C ILE A 179 -13.07 -1.03 15.91
N ILE A 180 -11.75 -0.81 15.98
CA ILE A 180 -10.78 -1.84 16.36
C ILE A 180 -11.08 -2.35 17.78
N LYS A 181 -11.32 -1.46 18.75
CA LYS A 181 -11.68 -1.84 20.12
C LYS A 181 -12.94 -2.70 20.16
N TYR A 182 -13.95 -2.37 19.36
CA TYR A 182 -15.16 -3.18 19.26
C TYR A 182 -14.84 -4.60 18.78
N PHE A 183 -14.17 -4.75 17.63
CA PHE A 183 -13.84 -6.08 17.11
C PHE A 183 -12.91 -6.87 18.05
N TYR A 184 -11.96 -6.19 18.69
CA TYR A 184 -11.04 -6.81 19.64
C TYR A 184 -11.78 -7.36 20.87
N ARG A 185 -12.71 -6.59 21.44
CA ARG A 185 -13.57 -7.02 22.57
C ARG A 185 -14.48 -8.18 22.22
N ASN A 186 -14.80 -8.35 20.93
CA ASN A 186 -15.58 -9.47 20.41
C ASN A 186 -14.69 -10.64 19.93
N ASN A 187 -13.42 -10.70 20.35
CA ASN A 187 -12.46 -11.77 20.06
C ASN A 187 -12.14 -11.98 18.57
N TYR A 188 -12.29 -10.94 17.74
CA TYR A 188 -11.83 -11.00 16.36
C TYR A 188 -10.30 -10.81 16.29
N ARG A 189 -9.65 -11.55 15.40
CA ARG A 189 -8.29 -11.24 14.94
C ARG A 189 -8.36 -10.13 13.90
N ILE A 190 -7.62 -9.04 14.13
CA ILE A 190 -7.72 -7.83 13.33
C ILE A 190 -6.40 -7.62 12.60
N LEU A 191 -6.47 -7.45 11.28
CA LEU A 191 -5.37 -6.94 10.45
C LEU A 191 -5.61 -5.43 10.26
N ILE A 192 -4.60 -4.63 10.60
CA ILE A 192 -4.58 -3.16 10.44
C ILE A 192 -3.48 -2.81 9.43
#